data_AF-A0A6M3KLH4-F1
#
_entry.id   AF-A0A6M3KLH4-F1
#
_cell.length_a   1.000
_cell.length_b   1.000
_cell.length_c   1.000
_cell.angle_alpha   90.00
_cell.angle_beta   90.00
_cell.angle_gamma   90.00
#
_symmetry.space_group_name_H-M   'P 1'
#
loop_
_entity.id
_entity.type
_entity.pdbx_description
1 polymer ?
#
loop_
_entity_poly.entity_id
_entity_poly.type
_entity_poly.pdbx_seq_one_letter_code
_entity_poly.pdbx_strand_id
1 'polypeptide(L)'
;MVDETTKDQQGNTSDGKGGSTSSEQETPTLTIAQAKALADKARSDALAEVGRLQKAAEQANNIAQGAIRRLREREEEDLRREEEAARGDPERLSTFRSKQAALRAKAEAEEERRKLEEDKSDIQTQRQEVIEHRADRLSEKYNVEPSLLLKYGGTTKESMEELAKSFGERTTPAGDTTEQHYGRMTGPPDSGKTKGSGGLTVQQAGKMSPEEVNKNYKELAKLPLA
;
A
#
# COMPACT_ATOMS: atom_id res chain seq x y z
N MET A 1 -24.79 31.21 -43.46
CA MET A 1 -25.88 30.30 -43.03
C MET A 1 -25.23 28.95 -42.73
N VAL A 2 -25.20 28.38 -41.52
CA VAL A 2 -25.67 28.74 -40.15
C VAL A 2 -24.80 27.84 -39.20
N ASP A 3 -24.22 28.26 -38.07
CA ASP A 3 -23.91 29.56 -37.45
C ASP A 3 -22.75 29.34 -36.43
N GLU A 4 -22.10 30.39 -35.90
CA GLU A 4 -21.01 30.27 -34.92
C GLU A 4 -21.27 31.15 -33.68
N THR A 5 -21.94 30.58 -32.67
CA THR A 5 -22.53 31.34 -31.56
C THR A 5 -21.64 31.38 -30.30
N THR A 6 -20.51 32.08 -30.36
CA THR A 6 -19.71 32.39 -29.15
C THR A 6 -20.34 33.56 -28.39
N LYS A 7 -21.00 33.27 -27.26
CA LYS A 7 -21.57 34.29 -26.36
C LYS A 7 -20.55 34.72 -25.31
N ASP A 8 -19.73 35.70 -25.64
CA ASP A 8 -18.95 36.43 -24.63
C ASP A 8 -19.86 37.43 -23.91
N GLN A 9 -20.13 37.18 -22.62
CA GLN A 9 -20.86 38.13 -21.78
C GLN A 9 -19.92 39.24 -21.29
N GLN A 10 -20.20 40.47 -21.70
CA GLN A 10 -19.63 41.66 -21.06
C GLN A 10 -20.17 41.80 -19.62
N GLY A 11 -19.32 41.50 -18.64
CA GLY A 11 -19.50 41.86 -17.23
C GLY A 11 -18.83 43.20 -16.93
N ASN A 12 -19.63 44.25 -16.78
CA ASN A 12 -19.20 45.62 -16.50
C ASN A 12 -18.61 45.79 -15.08
N THR A 13 -17.44 46.44 -14.93
CA THR A 13 -17.11 47.26 -13.75
C THR A 13 -15.96 48.26 -13.99
N SER A 14 -16.35 49.52 -14.23
CA SER A 14 -15.72 50.79 -13.80
C SER A 14 -14.22 50.87 -13.41
N ASP A 15 -13.49 51.75 -14.10
CA ASP A 15 -12.24 52.36 -13.62
C ASP A 15 -12.40 53.05 -12.25
N GLY A 16 -11.70 52.54 -11.23
CA GLY A 16 -11.65 53.09 -9.87
C GLY A 16 -10.22 53.51 -9.48
N LYS A 17 -9.79 54.69 -9.91
CA LYS A 17 -8.44 55.21 -9.65
C LYS A 17 -8.32 55.80 -8.24
N GLY A 18 -7.73 55.09 -7.28
CA GLY A 18 -7.35 55.66 -6.00
C GLY A 18 -6.88 54.64 -4.94
N GLY A 19 -5.88 55.02 -4.15
CA GLY A 19 -5.51 54.30 -2.92
C GLY A 19 -4.43 53.24 -3.08
N SER A 20 -3.17 53.67 -3.24
CA SER A 20 -2.06 52.85 -2.74
C SER A 20 -2.12 52.88 -1.21
N THR A 21 -2.73 51.87 -0.61
CA THR A 21 -2.65 51.60 0.82
C THR A 21 -2.08 50.22 0.98
N SER A 22 -0.88 50.15 1.58
CA SER A 22 -0.27 48.89 2.02
C SER A 22 -1.20 48.23 3.02
N SER A 23 -2.03 47.30 2.58
CA SER A 23 -2.62 46.32 3.48
C SER A 23 -1.50 45.42 3.93
N GLU A 24 -1.01 45.67 5.14
CA GLU A 24 -0.31 44.66 5.91
C GLU A 24 -1.20 43.42 5.90
N GLN A 25 -0.75 42.36 5.23
CA GLN A 25 -1.47 41.10 5.20
C GLN A 25 -1.30 40.45 6.58
N GLU A 26 -2.11 40.91 7.54
CA GLU A 26 -2.34 40.20 8.79
C GLU A 26 -2.72 38.77 8.42
N THR A 27 -1.78 37.84 8.61
CA THR A 27 -2.04 36.41 8.44
C THR A 27 -3.15 36.05 9.43
N PRO A 28 -4.35 35.66 8.96
CA PRO A 28 -5.48 35.50 9.85
C PRO A 28 -5.18 34.37 10.84
N THR A 29 -5.09 34.71 12.13
CA THR A 29 -4.81 33.76 13.21
C THR A 29 -6.02 32.84 13.38
N LEU A 30 -6.03 31.74 12.61
CA LEU A 30 -7.12 30.77 12.62
C LEU A 30 -7.32 30.20 14.02
N THR A 31 -8.56 30.20 14.49
CA THR A 31 -8.92 29.47 15.71
C THR A 31 -8.67 27.97 15.51
N ILE A 32 -8.40 27.24 16.60
CA ILE A 32 -8.15 25.79 16.55
C ILE A 32 -9.27 25.04 15.82
N ALA A 33 -10.52 25.48 15.96
CA ALA A 33 -11.67 24.93 15.25
C ALA A 33 -11.61 25.16 13.72
N GLN A 34 -11.22 26.36 13.28
CA GLN A 34 -11.05 26.68 11.86
C GLN A 34 -9.84 25.94 11.25
N ALA A 35 -8.73 25.86 11.97
CA ALA A 35 -7.56 25.09 11.55
C ALA A 35 -7.89 23.59 11.39
N LYS A 36 -8.65 23.02 12.32
CA LYS A 36 -9.13 21.64 12.21
C LYS A 36 -10.09 21.46 11.03
N ALA A 37 -11.06 22.35 10.83
CA ALA A 37 -11.99 22.28 9.69
C ALA A 37 -11.27 22.39 8.34
N LEU A 38 -10.22 23.22 8.23
CA LEU A 38 -9.35 23.29 7.05
C LEU A 38 -8.56 22.00 6.84
N ALA A 39 -8.00 21.41 7.89
CA ALA A 39 -7.28 20.14 7.80
C ALA A 39 -8.19 18.96 7.40
N ASP A 40 -9.39 18.88 7.97
CA ASP A 40 -10.36 17.84 7.64
C ASP A 40 -10.93 18.02 6.23
N LYS A 41 -11.14 19.27 5.78
CA LYS A 41 -11.47 19.56 4.37
C LYS A 41 -10.33 19.16 3.43
N ALA A 42 -9.09 19.55 3.71
CA ALA A 42 -7.94 19.21 2.88
C ALA A 42 -7.74 17.68 2.77
N ARG A 43 -8.00 16.93 3.85
CA ARG A 43 -8.04 15.46 3.82
C ARG A 43 -9.16 14.92 2.94
N SER A 44 -10.37 15.47 3.05
CA SER A 44 -11.52 15.07 2.22
C SER A 44 -11.27 15.36 0.73
N ASP A 45 -10.74 16.53 0.40
CA ASP A 45 -10.41 16.93 -0.97
C ASP A 45 -9.29 16.05 -1.54
N ALA A 46 -8.26 15.72 -0.75
CA ALA A 46 -7.21 14.78 -1.14
C ALA A 46 -7.73 13.35 -1.37
N LEU A 47 -8.61 12.84 -0.49
CA LEU A 47 -9.25 11.52 -0.67
C LEU A 47 -10.14 11.47 -1.92
N ALA A 48 -10.90 12.55 -2.19
CA ALA A 48 -11.71 12.68 -3.39
C ALA A 48 -10.85 12.70 -4.66
N GLU A 49 -9.70 13.38 -4.63
CA GLU A 49 -8.76 13.43 -5.75
C GLU A 49 -8.07 12.07 -5.98
N VAL A 50 -7.67 11.37 -4.93
CA VAL A 50 -7.17 9.97 -5.03
C VAL A 50 -8.22 9.07 -5.68
N GLY A 51 -9.50 9.18 -5.30
CA GLY A 51 -10.58 8.42 -5.94
C GLY A 51 -10.78 8.74 -7.43
N ARG A 52 -10.60 10.01 -7.84
CA ARG A 52 -10.62 10.39 -9.27
C ARG A 52 -9.42 9.81 -10.02
N LEU A 53 -8.22 9.90 -9.44
CA LEU A 53 -6.99 9.38 -10.03
C LEU A 53 -7.04 7.86 -10.18
N GLN A 54 -7.56 7.13 -9.19
CA GLN A 54 -7.81 5.68 -9.27
C GLN A 54 -8.74 5.35 -10.44
N LYS A 55 -9.90 6.02 -10.54
CA LYS A 55 -10.85 5.80 -11.64
C LYS A 55 -10.26 6.13 -13.03
N ALA A 56 -9.44 7.17 -13.12
CA ALA A 56 -8.73 7.52 -14.36
C ALA A 56 -7.68 6.46 -14.72
N ALA A 57 -6.94 5.93 -13.74
CA ALA A 57 -5.99 4.84 -13.93
C ALA A 57 -6.67 3.52 -14.34
N GLU A 58 -7.80 3.17 -13.74
CA GLU A 58 -8.64 2.03 -14.14
C GLU A 58 -9.11 2.17 -15.59
N GLN A 59 -9.62 3.35 -15.98
CA GLN A 59 -10.03 3.61 -17.36
C GLN A 59 -8.85 3.49 -18.35
N ALA A 60 -7.69 4.06 -18.01
CA ALA A 60 -6.49 3.94 -18.83
C ALA A 60 -6.03 2.48 -18.97
N ASN A 61 -6.04 1.71 -17.88
CA ASN A 61 -5.70 0.28 -17.87
C ASN A 61 -6.68 -0.54 -18.74
N ASN A 62 -7.99 -0.30 -18.61
CA ASN A 62 -9.01 -0.96 -19.43
C ASN A 62 -8.84 -0.66 -20.93
N ILE A 63 -8.52 0.59 -21.29
CA ILE A 63 -8.22 0.98 -22.68
C ILE A 63 -6.94 0.28 -23.18
N ALA A 64 -5.89 0.25 -22.36
CA ALA A 64 -4.63 -0.42 -22.69
C ALA A 64 -4.81 -1.94 -22.88
N GLN A 65 -5.53 -2.62 -21.99
CA GLN A 65 -5.87 -4.04 -22.12
C GLN A 65 -6.70 -4.31 -23.38
N GLY A 66 -7.69 -3.45 -23.67
CA GLY A 66 -8.47 -3.53 -24.91
C GLY A 66 -7.67 -3.25 -26.19
N ALA A 67 -6.56 -2.51 -26.11
CA ALA A 67 -5.62 -2.33 -27.21
C ALA A 67 -4.68 -3.54 -27.37
N ILE A 68 -4.11 -4.05 -26.27
CA ILE A 68 -3.26 -5.25 -26.23
C ILE A 68 -4.01 -6.46 -26.79
N ARG A 69 -5.28 -6.65 -26.41
CA ARG A 69 -6.12 -7.73 -26.94
C ARG A 69 -6.27 -7.64 -28.45
N ARG A 70 -6.61 -6.47 -28.99
CA ARG A 70 -6.76 -6.24 -30.44
C ARG A 70 -5.45 -6.40 -31.22
N LEU A 71 -4.32 -6.06 -30.60
CA LEU A 71 -2.99 -6.32 -31.17
C LEU A 71 -2.72 -7.83 -31.26
N ARG A 72 -2.95 -8.59 -30.18
CA ARG A 72 -2.79 -10.06 -30.17
C ARG A 72 -3.68 -10.76 -31.19
N GLU A 73 -4.98 -10.41 -31.24
CA GLU A 73 -5.93 -10.95 -32.22
C GLU A 73 -5.43 -10.71 -33.66
N ARG A 74 -4.84 -9.54 -33.94
CA ARG A 74 -4.26 -9.22 -35.25
C ARG A 74 -2.93 -9.95 -35.51
N GLU A 75 -2.05 -10.05 -34.53
CA GLU A 75 -0.79 -10.82 -34.64
C GLU A 75 -1.08 -12.29 -34.94
N GLU A 76 -2.10 -12.89 -34.31
CA GLU A 76 -2.54 -14.27 -34.62
C GLU A 76 -3.10 -14.41 -36.05
N GLU A 77 -3.89 -13.45 -36.54
CA GLU A 77 -4.33 -13.44 -37.93
C GLU A 77 -3.17 -13.32 -38.93
N ASP A 78 -2.23 -12.40 -38.69
CA ASP A 78 -1.10 -12.15 -39.57
C ASP A 78 -0.11 -13.33 -39.56
N LEU A 79 0.17 -13.93 -38.40
CA LEU A 79 0.94 -15.18 -38.28
C LEU A 79 0.28 -16.34 -39.05
N ARG A 80 -1.05 -16.47 -38.97
CA ARG A 80 -1.79 -17.49 -39.72
C ARG A 80 -1.70 -17.28 -41.22
N ARG A 81 -1.81 -16.03 -41.70
CA ARG A 81 -1.63 -15.68 -43.13
C ARG A 81 -0.22 -16.00 -43.61
N GLU A 82 0.80 -15.72 -42.79
CA GLU A 82 2.20 -16.08 -43.11
C GLU A 82 2.41 -17.59 -43.18
N GLU A 83 1.84 -18.39 -42.26
CA GLU A 83 1.93 -19.85 -42.33
C GLU A 83 1.19 -20.42 -43.56
N GLU A 84 -0.02 -19.90 -43.86
CA GLU A 84 -0.78 -20.29 -45.05
C GLU A 84 -0.03 -19.94 -46.36
N ALA A 85 0.64 -18.79 -46.41
CA ALA A 85 1.48 -18.38 -47.55
C ALA A 85 2.79 -19.19 -47.67
N ALA A 86 3.40 -19.59 -46.55
CA ALA A 86 4.60 -20.42 -46.52
C ALA A 86 4.31 -21.91 -46.82
N ARG A 87 3.05 -22.35 -46.75
CA ARG A 87 2.65 -23.76 -46.84
C ARG A 87 3.05 -24.47 -48.15
N GLY A 88 3.27 -23.73 -49.23
CA GLY A 88 3.75 -24.26 -50.52
C GLY A 88 5.27 -24.45 -50.61
N ASP A 89 6.05 -23.98 -49.63
CA ASP A 89 7.52 -23.97 -49.64
C ASP A 89 8.05 -24.52 -48.30
N PRO A 90 8.60 -25.76 -48.27
CA PRO A 90 9.08 -26.40 -47.04
C PRO A 90 10.18 -25.62 -46.31
N GLU A 91 11.06 -24.91 -47.03
CA GLU A 91 12.17 -24.16 -46.44
C GLU A 91 11.66 -22.88 -45.76
N ARG A 92 10.71 -22.18 -46.40
CA ARG A 92 10.03 -21.03 -45.79
C ARG A 92 9.22 -21.45 -44.56
N LEU A 93 8.47 -22.55 -44.64
CA LEU A 93 7.68 -23.04 -43.51
C LEU A 93 8.56 -23.43 -42.31
N SER A 94 9.70 -24.09 -42.56
CA SER A 94 10.69 -24.40 -41.53
C SER A 94 11.27 -23.13 -40.89
N THR A 95 11.66 -22.16 -41.71
CA THR A 95 12.21 -20.88 -41.26
C THR A 95 11.20 -20.07 -40.44
N PHE A 96 9.94 -20.03 -40.87
CA PHE A 96 8.84 -19.38 -40.14
C PHE A 96 8.63 -20.02 -38.76
N ARG A 97 8.54 -21.35 -38.69
CA ARG A 97 8.35 -22.07 -37.42
C ARG A 97 9.53 -21.89 -36.47
N SER A 98 10.76 -21.86 -36.97
CA SER A 98 11.96 -21.56 -36.17
C SER A 98 11.91 -20.15 -35.57
N LYS A 99 11.52 -19.14 -36.38
CA LYS A 99 11.30 -17.76 -35.88
C LYS A 99 10.20 -17.70 -34.84
N GLN A 100 9.06 -18.37 -35.06
CA GLN A 100 7.95 -18.41 -34.10
C GLN A 100 8.36 -19.06 -32.77
N ALA A 101 9.15 -20.15 -32.81
CA ALA A 101 9.70 -20.78 -31.61
C ALA A 101 10.65 -19.83 -30.84
N ALA A 102 11.53 -19.12 -31.54
CA ALA A 102 12.42 -18.14 -30.92
C ALA A 102 11.67 -16.96 -30.27
N LEU A 103 10.59 -16.48 -30.92
CA LEU A 103 9.73 -15.43 -30.36
C LEU A 103 8.98 -15.90 -29.10
N ARG A 104 8.45 -17.13 -29.09
CA ARG A 104 7.82 -17.72 -27.90
C ARG A 104 8.79 -17.86 -26.74
N ALA A 105 9.96 -18.45 -26.97
CA ALA A 105 11.01 -18.59 -25.94
C ALA A 105 11.46 -17.23 -25.38
N LYS A 106 11.50 -16.18 -26.21
CA LYS A 106 11.78 -14.81 -25.75
C LYS A 106 10.66 -14.27 -24.86
N ALA A 107 9.40 -14.45 -25.25
CA ALA A 107 8.25 -14.00 -24.48
C ALA A 107 8.14 -14.73 -23.12
N GLU A 108 8.39 -16.04 -23.09
CA GLU A 108 8.48 -16.84 -21.86
C GLU A 108 9.58 -16.31 -20.92
N ALA A 109 10.78 -16.04 -21.45
CA ALA A 109 11.87 -15.47 -20.66
C ALA A 109 11.58 -14.04 -20.13
N GLU A 110 10.85 -13.22 -20.89
CA GLU A 110 10.39 -11.90 -20.44
C GLU A 110 9.31 -12.02 -19.35
N GLU A 111 8.40 -13.00 -19.45
CA GLU A 111 7.40 -13.29 -18.42
C GLU A 111 8.03 -13.84 -17.12
N GLU A 112 8.96 -14.78 -17.20
CA GLU A 112 9.70 -15.29 -16.04
C GLU A 112 10.52 -14.18 -15.36
N ARG A 113 11.20 -13.32 -16.15
CA ARG A 113 11.91 -12.17 -15.61
C ARG A 113 10.97 -11.24 -14.84
N ARG A 114 9.76 -10.99 -15.36
CA ARG A 114 8.77 -10.16 -14.67
C ARG A 114 8.31 -10.80 -13.36
N LYS A 115 7.99 -12.10 -13.35
CA LYS A 115 7.63 -12.82 -12.12
C LYS A 115 8.73 -12.73 -11.06
N LEU A 116 9.99 -12.92 -11.46
CA LEU A 116 11.15 -12.75 -10.58
C LEU A 116 11.36 -11.31 -10.07
N GLU A 117 10.78 -10.30 -10.72
CA GLU A 117 10.81 -8.89 -10.28
C GLU A 117 9.67 -8.63 -9.26
N GLU A 118 8.48 -9.18 -9.52
CA GLU A 118 7.33 -9.18 -8.60
C GLU A 118 7.66 -9.97 -7.30
N ASP A 119 8.17 -11.20 -7.41
CA ASP A 119 8.60 -12.03 -6.28
C ASP A 119 9.66 -11.32 -5.40
N LYS A 120 10.57 -10.53 -5.99
CA LYS A 120 11.56 -9.76 -5.22
C LYS A 120 10.92 -8.64 -4.43
N SER A 121 9.91 -7.96 -4.99
CA SER A 121 9.13 -6.93 -4.31
C SER A 121 8.37 -7.52 -3.12
N ASP A 122 7.75 -8.68 -3.31
CA ASP A 122 7.03 -9.39 -2.26
C ASP A 122 7.97 -9.88 -1.15
N ILE A 123 9.13 -10.44 -1.49
CA ILE A 123 10.16 -10.84 -0.52
C ILE A 123 10.70 -9.61 0.25
N GLN A 124 10.87 -8.46 -0.39
CA GLN A 124 11.28 -7.22 0.30
C GLN A 124 10.21 -6.73 1.27
N THR A 125 8.94 -6.79 0.86
CA THR A 125 7.78 -6.40 1.70
C THR A 125 7.66 -7.31 2.92
N GLN A 126 7.67 -8.63 2.72
CA GLN A 126 7.63 -9.61 3.82
C GLN A 126 8.84 -9.49 4.77
N ARG A 127 10.04 -9.17 4.25
CA ARG A 127 11.21 -8.89 5.10
C ARG A 127 10.99 -7.67 5.98
N GLN A 128 10.38 -6.62 5.44
CA GLN A 128 10.06 -5.40 6.19
C GLN A 128 9.01 -5.68 7.27
N GLU A 129 7.93 -6.40 6.97
CA GLU A 129 6.92 -6.83 7.95
C GLU A 129 7.53 -7.65 9.11
N VAL A 130 8.44 -8.58 8.81
CA VAL A 130 9.15 -9.39 9.83
C VAL A 130 10.09 -8.54 10.69
N ILE A 131 10.66 -7.47 10.12
CA ILE A 131 11.49 -6.48 10.82
C ILE A 131 10.64 -5.62 11.77
N GLU A 132 9.48 -5.14 11.29
CA GLU A 132 8.54 -4.32 12.07
C GLU A 132 7.92 -5.11 13.22
N HIS A 133 7.38 -6.30 12.97
CA HIS A 133 6.86 -7.19 14.01
C HIS A 133 7.94 -7.56 15.05
N ARG A 134 9.22 -7.60 14.66
CA ARG A 134 10.32 -7.80 15.62
C ARG A 134 10.53 -6.55 16.48
N ALA A 135 10.54 -5.36 15.89
CA ALA A 135 10.66 -4.11 16.62
C ALA A 135 9.52 -3.93 17.64
N ASP A 136 8.27 -4.25 17.26
CA ASP A 136 7.11 -4.19 18.16
C ASP A 136 7.25 -5.16 19.34
N ARG A 137 7.64 -6.41 19.10
CA ARG A 137 7.85 -7.40 20.17
C ARG A 137 8.99 -7.02 21.12
N LEU A 138 10.03 -6.35 20.63
CA LEU A 138 11.13 -5.86 21.46
C LEU A 138 10.72 -4.59 22.21
N SER A 139 9.95 -3.70 21.58
CA SER A 139 9.30 -2.55 22.21
C SER A 139 8.49 -2.95 23.44
N GLU A 140 7.63 -3.97 23.33
CA GLU A 140 6.84 -4.48 24.46
C GLU A 140 7.71 -5.02 25.62
N LYS A 141 8.84 -5.67 25.30
CA LYS A 141 9.71 -6.33 26.29
C LYS A 141 10.64 -5.35 27.03
N TYR A 142 11.21 -4.39 26.30
CA TYR A 142 12.22 -3.44 26.81
C TYR A 142 11.68 -2.01 26.99
N ASN A 143 10.39 -1.78 26.71
CA ASN A 143 9.72 -0.47 26.84
C ASN A 143 10.40 0.63 26.00
N VAL A 144 10.78 0.29 24.77
CA VAL A 144 11.45 1.17 23.79
C VAL A 144 10.50 1.47 22.64
N GLU A 145 10.50 2.68 22.08
CA GLU A 145 9.67 2.99 20.92
C GLU A 145 10.10 2.14 19.69
N PRO A 146 9.17 1.47 18.97
CA PRO A 146 9.52 0.65 17.80
C PRO A 146 10.28 1.44 16.72
N SER A 147 9.95 2.73 16.55
CA SER A 147 10.60 3.64 15.61
C SER A 147 12.10 3.80 15.88
N LEU A 148 12.53 3.80 17.15
CA LEU A 148 13.94 3.89 17.54
C LEU A 148 14.68 2.58 17.23
N LEU A 149 14.03 1.43 17.46
CA LEU A 149 14.57 0.12 17.13
C LEU A 149 14.74 -0.07 15.62
N LEU A 150 13.76 0.37 14.82
CA LEU A 150 13.84 0.34 13.36
C LEU A 150 14.90 1.31 12.80
N LYS A 151 15.03 2.50 13.41
CA LYS A 151 15.95 3.54 12.93
C LYS A 151 17.42 3.30 13.28
N TYR A 152 17.70 2.72 14.45
CA TYR A 152 19.08 2.56 14.96
C TYR A 152 19.48 1.10 15.23
N GLY A 153 18.51 0.19 15.36
CA GLY A 153 18.75 -1.25 15.61
C GLY A 153 19.05 -2.06 14.35
N GLY A 154 19.08 -1.43 13.17
CA GLY A 154 19.37 -2.10 11.90
C GLY A 154 18.30 -3.12 11.47
N THR A 155 18.67 -4.00 10.54
CA THR A 155 17.74 -4.98 9.93
C THR A 155 17.88 -6.41 10.48
N THR A 156 18.92 -6.71 11.27
CA THR A 156 19.15 -8.05 11.81
C THR A 156 18.45 -8.24 13.16
N LYS A 157 18.44 -9.47 13.67
CA LYS A 157 17.80 -9.77 14.96
C LYS A 157 18.69 -9.32 16.10
N GLU A 158 19.98 -9.60 15.97
CA GLU A 158 21.02 -9.42 16.97
C GLU A 158 21.19 -7.93 17.30
N SER A 159 21.34 -7.07 16.29
CA SER A 159 21.54 -5.63 16.48
C SER A 159 20.32 -4.93 17.09
N MET A 160 19.12 -5.37 16.71
CA MET A 160 17.87 -4.83 17.22
C MET A 160 17.61 -5.28 18.67
N GLU A 161 17.96 -6.52 19.01
CA GLU A 161 17.94 -7.02 20.39
C GLU A 161 19.01 -6.38 21.28
N GLU A 162 20.22 -6.15 20.77
CA GLU A 162 21.31 -5.51 21.50
C GLU A 162 20.96 -4.06 21.83
N LEU A 163 20.44 -3.32 20.85
CA LEU A 163 19.91 -1.97 21.09
C LEU A 163 18.77 -2.00 22.10
N ALA A 164 17.77 -2.89 21.96
CA ALA A 164 16.66 -2.98 22.91
C ALA A 164 17.13 -3.29 24.35
N LYS A 165 18.10 -4.20 24.51
CA LYS A 165 18.71 -4.53 25.82
C LYS A 165 19.39 -3.33 26.48
N SER A 166 19.95 -2.41 25.69
CA SER A 166 20.61 -1.19 26.22
C SER A 166 19.68 -0.24 26.98
N PHE A 167 18.36 -0.31 26.73
CA PHE A 167 17.35 0.45 27.47
C PHE A 167 16.82 -0.24 28.74
N GLY A 168 17.23 -1.50 28.99
CA GLY A 168 16.79 -2.31 30.12
C GLY A 168 15.50 -3.11 29.86
N GLU A 169 15.37 -4.27 30.49
CA GLU A 169 14.10 -5.02 30.47
C GLU A 169 13.07 -4.37 31.39
N ARG A 170 11.78 -4.51 31.05
CA ARG A 170 10.69 -4.16 31.98
C ARG A 170 10.79 -5.01 33.25
N THR A 171 11.40 -4.44 34.29
CA THR A 171 11.27 -4.95 35.65
C THR A 171 9.80 -4.86 36.05
N THR A 172 9.16 -6.00 36.24
CA THR A 172 7.88 -6.02 36.97
C THR A 172 8.14 -5.49 38.38
N PRO A 173 7.26 -4.63 38.94
CA PRO A 173 7.56 -3.92 40.17
C PRO A 173 7.43 -4.85 41.39
N ALA A 174 8.45 -5.67 41.62
CA ALA A 174 8.75 -6.26 42.92
C ALA A 174 9.59 -5.26 43.72
N GLY A 175 8.93 -4.16 44.13
CA GLY A 175 9.39 -3.19 45.14
C GLY A 175 10.85 -2.74 45.06
N ASP A 176 11.11 -1.64 44.36
CA ASP A 176 12.08 -0.68 44.88
C ASP A 176 11.59 0.76 44.66
N THR A 177 11.75 1.60 45.69
CA THR A 177 11.21 2.96 45.72
C THR A 177 12.26 3.97 45.32
N THR A 178 12.15 4.49 44.09
CA THR A 178 12.83 5.74 43.72
C THR A 178 11.86 6.62 42.95
N GLU A 179 11.54 7.78 43.53
CA GLU A 179 10.59 8.73 42.97
C GLU A 179 11.13 9.36 41.68
N GLN A 180 10.32 9.36 40.60
CA GLN A 180 10.23 10.53 39.72
C GLN A 180 8.77 10.81 39.36
N HIS A 181 8.28 11.96 39.85
CA HIS A 181 6.97 12.50 39.53
C HIS A 181 6.89 12.94 38.06
N TYR A 182 6.04 12.30 37.26
CA TYR A 182 5.18 13.02 36.31
C TYR A 182 3.81 12.35 36.26
N GLY A 183 2.77 13.13 36.59
CA GLY A 183 1.43 12.60 36.81
C GLY A 183 0.69 12.26 35.51
N ARG A 184 0.04 11.09 35.48
CA ARG A 184 -1.07 10.82 34.58
C ARG A 184 -2.13 9.99 35.29
N MET A 185 -3.35 10.54 35.37
CA MET A 185 -4.49 9.82 35.92
C MET A 185 -4.89 8.65 35.02
N THR A 186 -4.93 7.44 35.56
CA THR A 186 -5.80 6.34 35.09
C THR A 186 -6.18 5.48 36.28
N GLY A 187 -7.46 5.48 36.66
CA GLY A 187 -8.01 4.40 37.47
C GLY A 187 -8.00 3.08 36.69
N PRO A 188 -8.04 1.92 37.36
CA PRO A 188 -8.03 0.63 36.66
C PRO A 188 -9.32 0.46 35.83
N PRO A 189 -9.22 0.03 34.55
CA PRO A 189 -10.40 -0.42 33.82
C PRO A 189 -10.91 -1.74 34.43
N ASP A 190 -12.23 -1.85 34.53
CA ASP A 190 -12.91 -2.94 35.23
C ASP A 190 -12.65 -4.31 34.58
N SER A 191 -12.52 -5.35 35.42
CA SER A 191 -12.16 -6.71 35.01
C SER A 191 -13.37 -7.48 34.44
N GLY A 192 -13.81 -7.09 33.25
CA GLY A 192 -14.89 -7.73 32.50
C GLY A 192 -14.60 -9.19 32.13
N LYS A 193 -14.86 -10.13 33.05
CA LYS A 193 -14.82 -11.57 32.79
C LYS A 193 -15.99 -12.00 31.87
N THR A 194 -15.76 -11.99 30.56
CA THR A 194 -16.67 -12.63 29.61
C THR A 194 -16.40 -14.13 29.53
N LYS A 195 -17.28 -14.93 30.17
CA LYS A 195 -17.42 -16.35 29.83
C LYS A 195 -18.22 -16.45 28.52
N GLY A 196 -17.57 -16.80 27.41
CA GLY A 196 -18.24 -16.95 26.12
C GLY A 196 -17.41 -17.75 25.09
N SER A 197 -17.85 -18.99 24.82
CA SER A 197 -17.59 -19.80 23.62
C SER A 197 -16.29 -19.61 22.81
N GLY A 198 -15.38 -20.59 22.91
CA GLY A 198 -14.81 -21.23 21.71
C GLY A 198 -13.49 -20.72 21.13
N GLY A 199 -12.88 -19.65 21.65
CA GLY A 199 -11.56 -19.19 21.17
C GLY A 199 -10.41 -20.08 21.65
N LEU A 200 -9.58 -20.60 20.72
CA LEU A 200 -8.33 -21.29 21.08
C LEU A 200 -7.40 -20.33 21.83
N THR A 201 -6.81 -20.79 22.93
CA THR A 201 -5.82 -19.99 23.66
C THR A 201 -4.46 -20.03 22.97
N VAL A 202 -3.66 -18.97 23.11
CA VAL A 202 -2.33 -18.84 22.47
C VAL A 202 -1.40 -20.03 22.78
N GLN A 203 -1.56 -20.68 23.94
CA GLN A 203 -0.80 -21.87 24.34
C GLN A 203 -1.14 -23.14 23.54
N GLN A 204 -2.30 -23.21 22.87
CA GLN A 204 -2.70 -24.32 22.01
C GLN A 204 -2.18 -24.15 20.58
N ALA A 205 -2.08 -22.90 20.08
CA ALA A 205 -1.50 -22.60 18.78
C ALA A 205 -0.02 -23.00 18.67
N GLY A 206 0.75 -22.85 19.75
CA GLY A 206 2.18 -23.20 19.81
C GLY A 206 2.51 -24.71 19.79
N LYS A 207 1.50 -25.59 19.64
CA LYS A 207 1.69 -27.05 19.58
C LYS A 207 1.17 -27.71 18.29
N MET A 208 0.53 -26.94 17.41
CA MET A 208 0.00 -27.44 16.14
C MET A 208 1.06 -27.42 15.04
N SER A 209 0.96 -28.33 14.08
CA SER A 209 1.81 -28.31 12.90
C SER A 209 1.49 -27.08 12.01
N PRO A 210 2.45 -26.58 11.19
CA PRO A 210 2.18 -25.49 10.26
C PRO A 210 1.00 -25.74 9.31
N GLU A 211 0.70 -27.01 9.00
CA GLU A 211 -0.42 -27.40 8.14
C GLU A 211 -1.77 -27.26 8.86
N GLU A 212 -1.83 -27.59 10.14
CA GLU A 212 -3.03 -27.46 10.98
C GLU A 212 -3.39 -25.98 11.23
N VAL A 213 -2.37 -25.13 11.45
CA VAL A 213 -2.54 -23.68 11.57
C VAL A 213 -3.16 -23.11 10.28
N ASN A 214 -2.59 -23.45 9.12
CA ASN A 214 -3.07 -22.96 7.81
C ASN A 214 -4.51 -23.43 7.50
N LYS A 215 -4.87 -24.66 7.93
CA LYS A 215 -6.25 -25.17 7.79
C LYS A 215 -7.25 -24.39 8.63
N ASN A 216 -6.92 -24.08 9.89
CA ASN A 216 -7.79 -23.29 10.79
C ASN A 216 -7.98 -21.84 10.32
N TYR A 217 -6.93 -21.18 9.81
CA TYR A 217 -7.06 -19.84 9.22
C TYR A 217 -8.04 -19.82 8.02
N LYS A 218 -8.04 -20.88 7.19
CA LYS A 218 -8.97 -21.03 6.06
C LYS A 218 -10.42 -21.33 6.47
N GLU A 219 -10.69 -21.70 7.72
CA GLU A 219 -12.06 -21.83 8.23
C GLU A 219 -12.53 -20.54 8.91
N LEU A 220 -11.66 -19.84 9.65
CA LEU A 220 -11.96 -18.50 10.19
C LEU A 220 -12.29 -17.50 9.08
N ALA A 221 -11.59 -17.55 7.94
CA ALA A 221 -11.87 -16.71 6.78
C ALA A 221 -13.21 -17.00 6.05
N LYS A 222 -13.97 -18.02 6.47
CA LYS A 222 -15.29 -18.37 5.92
C LYS A 222 -16.45 -17.93 6.82
N LEU A 223 -16.18 -17.43 8.03
CA LEU A 223 -17.22 -16.93 8.91
C LEU A 223 -17.70 -15.56 8.39
N PRO A 224 -19.01 -15.34 8.22
CA PRO A 224 -19.51 -14.01 7.86
C PRO A 224 -19.18 -13.02 8.98
N LEU A 225 -18.65 -11.86 8.60
CA LEU A 225 -18.47 -10.73 9.49
C LEU A 225 -19.83 -10.30 10.06
N ALA A 226 -19.99 -10.43 11.38
CA ALA A 226 -21.19 -10.08 12.14
C ALA A 226 -21.00 -8.73 12.84
#